data_AF-A0A2C9KK94-F1
#
_entry.id   AF-A0A2C9KK94-F1
#
_cell.length_a   1.000
_cell.length_b   1.000
_cell.length_c   1.000
_cell.angle_alpha   90.00
_cell.angle_beta   90.00
_cell.angle_gamma   90.00
#
_symmetry.space_group_name_H-M   'P 1'
#
loop_
_entity.id
_entity.type
_entity.pdbx_description
1 polymer ?
#
loop_
_entity_poly.entity_id
_entity_poly.type
_entity_poly.pdbx_seq_one_letter_code
_entity_poly.pdbx_strand_id
1 'polypeptide(L)'
;MSGAFYSGLVDYVLVVRVYICIINYDYILDFIFHNNGGVEVKISATGYLAASFYYPEEEKYGTRISDTVVAGLHHHLFHFKADIDVKGTDNRFQTMNIGHERKVNQWSHDPHNAHSQNFFIKDDKRTEKEALYNFDFQHPKNLLFYKNDPTPLGHTPAYRLIHKGMTKSIIEEDTGFEPSVSWGRHQMAVTKQKDDEISSSSMFAMWDAKDPVVNFTKFWEDNENIVDQ
;
A
#
# COMPACT_ATOMS: atom_id res chain seq x y z
N MET A 1 -37.20 -28.53 14.15
CA MET A 1 -36.46 -27.74 15.17
C MET A 1 -36.30 -26.34 14.61
N SER A 2 -37.13 -25.38 15.02
CA SER A 2 -37.00 -23.98 14.61
C SER A 2 -36.62 -23.15 15.83
N GLY A 3 -35.32 -22.94 16.01
CA GLY A 3 -34.79 -21.90 16.88
C GLY A 3 -33.88 -21.03 16.04
N ALA A 4 -34.21 -19.76 15.87
CA ALA A 4 -33.26 -18.80 15.35
C ALA A 4 -32.22 -18.58 16.46
N PHE A 5 -30.95 -18.90 16.19
CA PHE A 5 -29.86 -18.54 17.08
C PHE A 5 -29.23 -17.23 16.60
N TYR A 6 -28.82 -16.40 17.55
CA TYR A 6 -28.00 -15.22 17.33
C TYR A 6 -26.64 -15.46 18.00
N SER A 7 -25.57 -15.12 17.30
CA SER A 7 -24.21 -15.16 17.83
C SER A 7 -23.46 -13.92 17.39
N GLY A 8 -22.55 -13.47 18.25
CA GLY A 8 -21.65 -12.36 18.00
C GLY A 8 -20.40 -12.53 18.84
N LEU A 9 -19.29 -12.00 18.35
CA LEU A 9 -18.02 -11.94 19.06
C LEU A 9 -17.62 -10.47 19.18
N VAL A 10 -17.33 -10.03 20.40
CA VAL A 10 -16.80 -8.68 20.64
C VAL A 10 -15.37 -8.61 20.08
N ASP A 11 -15.08 -7.56 19.32
CA ASP A 11 -13.74 -7.34 18.77
C ASP A 11 -12.86 -6.65 19.82
N TYR A 12 -11.82 -7.35 20.26
CA TYR A 12 -10.76 -6.83 21.11
C TYR A 12 -9.46 -6.86 20.31
N VAL A 13 -8.69 -5.77 20.39
CA VAL A 13 -7.44 -5.63 19.65
C VAL A 13 -6.28 -5.32 20.59
N LEU A 14 -5.09 -5.81 20.26
CA LEU A 14 -3.84 -5.39 20.90
C LEU A 14 -3.26 -4.23 20.10
N VAL A 15 -2.91 -3.13 20.77
CA VAL A 15 -2.29 -1.96 20.13
C VAL A 15 -0.90 -1.74 20.71
N VAL A 16 0.11 -1.75 19.85
CA VAL A 16 1.46 -1.25 20.15
C VAL A 16 1.58 0.13 19.51
N ARG A 17 1.75 1.17 20.35
CA ARG A 17 1.74 2.57 19.93
C ARG A 17 3.09 3.24 20.17
N VAL A 18 3.56 3.99 19.18
CA VAL A 18 4.75 4.83 19.26
C VAL A 18 4.38 6.27 18.92
N TYR A 19 4.94 7.22 19.67
CA TYR A 19 4.83 8.65 19.39
C TYR A 19 6.14 9.15 18.81
N ILE A 20 6.07 9.83 17.66
CA ILE A 20 7.20 10.43 16.97
C ILE A 20 6.95 11.93 16.89
N CYS A 21 7.62 12.69 17.77
CA CYS A 21 7.50 14.14 17.84
C CYS A 21 8.71 14.77 17.13
N ILE A 22 8.50 15.41 15.98
CA ILE A 22 9.57 16.05 15.19
C ILE A 22 9.16 17.49 14.92
N ILE A 23 9.91 18.42 15.53
CA ILE A 23 9.71 19.87 15.42
C ILE A 23 8.28 20.25 15.84
N ASN A 24 7.38 20.45 14.88
CA ASN A 24 6.00 20.90 15.09
C ASN A 24 4.97 19.78 14.94
N TYR A 25 5.35 18.62 14.41
CA TYR A 25 4.44 17.51 14.14
C TYR A 25 4.58 16.40 15.18
N ASP A 26 3.43 15.82 15.52
CA ASP A 26 3.30 14.64 16.35
C ASP A 26 2.67 13.52 15.50
N TYR A 27 3.44 12.46 15.23
CA TYR A 27 2.93 11.27 14.55
C TYR A 27 2.68 10.16 15.56
N ILE A 28 1.48 9.58 15.49
CA ILE A 28 1.08 8.42 16.27
C ILE A 28 1.11 7.21 15.34
N LEU A 29 2.07 6.31 15.56
CA LEU A 29 2.21 5.06 14.83
C LEU A 29 1.63 3.91 15.66
N ASP A 30 0.59 3.27 15.14
CA ASP A 30 -0.08 2.13 15.74
C ASP A 30 0.16 0.86 14.92
N PHE A 31 0.60 -0.20 15.61
CA PHE A 31 0.49 -1.58 15.14
C PHE A 31 -0.66 -2.23 15.90
N ILE A 32 -1.73 -2.58 15.17
CA ILE A 32 -2.98 -3.09 15.71
C ILE A 32 -3.14 -4.55 15.29
N PHE A 33 -3.27 -5.45 16.27
CA PHE A 33 -3.40 -6.89 16.05
C PHE A 33 -4.82 -7.32 16.40
N HIS A 34 -5.52 -7.90 15.42
CA HIS A 34 -6.89 -8.36 15.54
C HIS A 34 -6.95 -9.87 15.82
N ASN A 35 -7.99 -10.31 16.53
CA ASN A 35 -8.17 -11.73 16.86
C ASN A 35 -8.38 -12.66 15.65
N ASN A 36 -8.70 -12.10 14.48
CA ASN A 36 -8.84 -12.84 13.23
C ASN A 36 -7.51 -13.00 12.45
N GLY A 37 -6.38 -12.56 13.03
CA GLY A 37 -5.05 -12.61 12.40
C GLY A 37 -4.73 -11.41 11.51
N GLY A 38 -5.64 -10.43 11.41
CA GLY A 38 -5.38 -9.17 10.74
C GLY A 38 -4.38 -8.30 11.50
N VAL A 39 -3.47 -7.67 10.77
CA VAL A 39 -2.53 -6.66 11.28
C VAL A 39 -2.79 -5.35 10.55
N GLU A 40 -3.09 -4.29 11.28
CA GLU A 40 -3.25 -2.93 10.76
C GLU A 40 -2.07 -2.06 11.23
N VAL A 41 -1.44 -1.39 10.27
CA VAL A 41 -0.44 -0.34 10.54
C VAL A 41 -1.10 0.99 10.22
N LYS A 42 -1.19 1.87 11.22
CA LYS A 42 -1.84 3.16 11.09
C LYS A 42 -0.92 4.27 11.55
N ILE A 43 -0.84 5.33 10.76
CA ILE A 43 -0.20 6.58 11.15
C ILE A 43 -1.26 7.69 11.23
N SER A 44 -1.23 8.43 12.33
CA SER A 44 -2.09 9.60 12.54
C SER A 44 -1.20 10.81 12.78
N ALA A 45 -1.47 11.92 12.08
CA ALA A 45 -0.74 13.18 12.26
C ALA A 45 -1.55 14.13 13.17
N THR A 46 -0.88 14.76 14.12
CA THR A 46 -1.39 15.84 14.95
C THR A 46 -0.26 16.84 15.26
N GLY A 47 -0.47 17.76 16.20
CA GLY A 47 0.47 18.83 16.52
C GLY A 47 0.15 20.14 15.81
N TYR A 48 1.18 20.94 15.57
CA TYR A 48 1.08 22.26 14.93
C TYR A 48 1.40 22.19 13.44
N LEU A 49 0.70 23.00 12.64
CA LEU A 49 1.00 23.13 11.21
C LEU A 49 2.31 23.89 11.00
N ALA A 50 3.10 23.48 10.01
CA ALA A 50 4.15 24.33 9.47
C ALA A 50 3.50 25.52 8.75
N ALA A 51 3.89 26.73 9.14
CA ALA A 51 3.28 27.96 8.66
C ALA A 51 4.32 29.04 8.38
N SER A 52 3.94 29.99 7.52
CA SER A 52 4.75 31.12 7.09
C SER A 52 3.96 32.43 7.24
N PHE A 53 4.65 33.56 7.10
CA PHE A 53 4.00 34.88 7.06
C PHE A 53 3.17 35.03 5.78
N TYR A 54 1.94 35.51 5.89
CA TYR A 54 1.01 35.63 4.76
C TYR A 54 1.34 36.80 3.83
N TYR A 55 1.46 36.49 2.55
CA TYR A 55 1.35 37.43 1.44
C TYR A 55 0.20 37.05 0.49
N PRO A 56 -0.54 38.01 -0.11
CA PRO A 56 -1.66 37.70 -1.01
C PRO A 56 -1.31 36.75 -2.17
N GLU A 57 -0.07 36.77 -2.64
CA GLU A 57 0.43 35.93 -3.73
C GLU A 57 0.54 34.44 -3.35
N GLU A 58 0.51 34.10 -2.06
CA GLU A 58 0.70 32.75 -1.52
C GLU A 58 -0.59 31.93 -1.43
N GLU A 59 -1.76 32.51 -1.72
CA GLU A 59 -3.06 31.82 -1.58
C GLU A 59 -3.19 30.57 -2.46
N LYS A 60 -2.42 30.47 -3.55
CA LYS A 60 -2.36 29.25 -4.37
C LYS A 60 -1.49 28.13 -3.78
N TYR A 61 -0.68 28.43 -2.76
CA TYR A 61 0.28 27.50 -2.17
C TYR A 61 -0.07 27.12 -0.72
N GLY A 62 -1.18 27.60 -0.19
CA GLY A 62 -1.56 27.35 1.20
C GLY A 62 -2.91 27.96 1.55
N THR A 63 -3.31 27.80 2.80
CA THR A 63 -4.54 28.39 3.34
C THR A 63 -4.18 29.46 4.35
N ARG A 64 -4.73 30.67 4.19
CA ARG A 64 -4.60 31.73 5.19
C ARG A 64 -5.41 31.34 6.44
N ILE A 65 -4.74 31.22 7.58
CA ILE A 65 -5.34 30.77 8.84
C ILE A 65 -5.41 31.87 9.91
N SER A 66 -4.76 33.02 9.68
CA SER A 66 -4.94 34.24 10.47
C SER A 66 -4.59 35.49 9.66
N ASP A 67 -4.68 36.67 10.27
CA ASP A 67 -4.36 37.95 9.62
C ASP A 67 -2.99 37.98 8.97
N THR A 68 -2.01 37.28 9.55
CA THR A 68 -0.59 37.32 9.13
C THR A 68 0.01 35.94 8.87
N VAL A 69 -0.79 34.86 8.87
CA VAL A 69 -0.28 33.48 8.78
C VAL A 69 -0.93 32.69 7.66
N VAL A 70 -0.10 32.02 6.86
CA VAL A 70 -0.50 31.03 5.85
C VAL A 70 0.04 29.65 6.24
N ALA A 71 -0.82 28.63 6.20
CA ALA A 71 -0.43 27.23 6.32
C ALA A 71 -0.14 26.68 4.92
N GLY A 72 1.13 26.37 4.64
CA GLY A 72 1.56 25.89 3.34
C GLY A 72 1.00 24.51 3.01
N LEU A 73 0.60 24.31 1.75
CA LEU A 73 0.27 23.00 1.21
C LEU A 73 1.50 22.11 1.26
N HIS A 74 1.36 20.93 1.85
CA HIS A 74 2.40 19.91 1.89
C HIS A 74 1.77 18.53 1.85
N HIS A 75 2.60 17.54 1.53
CA HIS A 75 2.17 16.16 1.38
C HIS A 75 2.87 15.27 2.41
N HIS A 76 2.10 14.52 3.20
CA HIS A 76 2.64 13.50 4.08
C HIS A 76 2.70 12.16 3.34
N LEU A 77 3.91 11.66 3.13
CA LEU A 77 4.19 10.34 2.58
C LEU A 77 4.96 9.53 3.62
N PHE A 78 4.58 8.28 3.81
CA PHE A 78 5.22 7.35 4.73
C PHE A 78 5.52 6.06 3.98
N HIS A 79 6.66 5.45 4.29
CA HIS A 79 7.09 4.21 3.68
C HIS A 79 7.31 3.13 4.74
N PHE A 80 6.80 1.94 4.49
CA PHE A 80 6.90 0.79 5.38
C PHE A 80 7.51 -0.37 4.61
N LYS A 81 8.51 -1.03 5.21
CA LYS A 81 8.97 -2.34 4.75
C LYS A 81 8.09 -3.41 5.39
N ALA A 82 7.39 -4.19 4.57
CA ALA A 82 6.61 -5.34 5.00
C ALA A 82 7.25 -6.60 4.41
N ASP A 83 8.09 -7.25 5.20
CA ASP A 83 8.78 -8.49 4.85
C ASP A 83 7.87 -9.67 5.25
N ILE A 84 7.05 -10.16 4.31
CA ILE A 84 5.94 -11.08 4.59
C ILE A 84 6.35 -12.51 4.22
N ASP A 85 6.58 -13.33 5.24
CA ASP A 85 6.85 -14.76 5.10
C ASP A 85 5.59 -15.62 5.32
N VAL A 86 4.80 -15.84 4.27
CA VAL A 86 3.64 -16.73 4.33
C VAL A 86 4.10 -18.19 4.37
N LYS A 87 4.06 -18.81 5.55
CA LYS A 87 4.48 -20.21 5.77
C LYS A 87 5.94 -20.48 5.30
N GLY A 88 6.84 -19.55 5.56
CA GLY A 88 8.25 -19.59 5.17
C GLY A 88 8.60 -18.51 4.15
N THR A 89 9.85 -18.51 3.70
CA THR A 89 10.43 -17.43 2.89
C THR A 89 10.01 -17.50 1.43
N ASP A 90 10.03 -18.66 0.78
CA ASP A 90 9.74 -18.72 -0.68
C ASP A 90 8.26 -18.44 -0.95
N ASN A 91 7.95 -17.22 -1.37
CA ASN A 91 6.60 -16.71 -1.55
C ASN A 91 6.36 -16.32 -3.02
N ARG A 92 5.11 -16.05 -3.35
CA ARG A 92 4.71 -15.51 -4.65
C ARG A 92 3.78 -14.33 -4.43
N PHE A 93 3.83 -13.39 -5.36
CA PHE A 93 2.92 -12.25 -5.41
C PHE A 93 1.94 -12.39 -6.57
N GLN A 94 0.65 -12.19 -6.28
CA GLN A 94 -0.39 -12.10 -7.31
C GLN A 94 -1.33 -10.93 -7.07
N THR A 95 -1.92 -10.46 -8.16
CA THR A 95 -3.09 -9.59 -8.08
C THR A 95 -4.35 -10.40 -8.40
N MET A 96 -5.41 -10.19 -7.62
CA MET A 96 -6.72 -10.78 -7.88
C MET A 96 -7.76 -9.68 -8.10
N ASN A 97 -8.37 -9.70 -9.27
CA ASN A 97 -9.30 -8.65 -9.73
C ASN A 97 -10.66 -9.28 -10.06
N ILE A 98 -11.65 -8.43 -10.31
CA ILE A 98 -13.00 -8.87 -10.69
C ILE A 98 -13.25 -8.51 -12.15
N GLY A 99 -13.43 -9.53 -12.98
CA GLY A 99 -13.89 -9.41 -14.37
C GLY A 99 -15.41 -9.53 -14.46
N HIS A 100 -15.95 -9.17 -15.62
CA HIS A 100 -17.37 -9.26 -15.93
C HIS A 100 -17.56 -9.97 -17.28
N GLU A 101 -18.51 -10.91 -17.36
CA GLU A 101 -18.89 -11.55 -18.61
C GLU A 101 -20.40 -11.69 -18.72
N ARG A 102 -20.90 -11.67 -19.96
CA ARG A 102 -22.27 -12.06 -20.30
C ARG A 102 -22.24 -13.46 -20.91
N LYS A 103 -22.95 -14.41 -20.31
CA LYS A 103 -23.06 -15.78 -20.81
C LYS A 103 -24.51 -16.14 -21.11
N VAL A 104 -24.70 -16.82 -22.24
CA VAL A 104 -25.99 -17.43 -22.57
C VAL A 104 -26.32 -18.45 -21.50
N ASN A 105 -27.56 -18.44 -21.03
CA ASN A 105 -28.04 -19.37 -20.02
C ASN A 105 -28.16 -20.76 -20.64
N GLN A 106 -27.22 -21.65 -20.33
CA GLN A 106 -27.19 -23.02 -20.85
C GLN A 106 -28.39 -23.88 -20.40
N TRP A 107 -29.10 -23.45 -19.35
CA TRP A 107 -30.29 -24.12 -18.84
C TRP A 107 -31.59 -23.52 -19.40
N SER A 108 -31.51 -22.53 -20.31
CA SER A 108 -32.68 -21.96 -20.96
C SER A 108 -32.83 -22.45 -22.39
N HIS A 109 -34.07 -22.74 -22.79
CA HIS A 109 -34.42 -23.03 -24.18
C HIS A 109 -34.46 -21.77 -25.08
N ASP A 110 -34.41 -20.57 -24.51
CA ASP A 110 -34.34 -19.32 -25.26
C ASP A 110 -32.86 -18.91 -25.44
N PRO A 111 -32.33 -18.88 -26.69
CA PRO A 111 -30.95 -18.49 -26.96
C PRO A 111 -30.65 -17.01 -26.67
N HIS A 112 -31.67 -16.17 -26.50
CA HIS A 112 -31.50 -14.76 -26.09
C HIS A 112 -31.41 -14.61 -24.57
N ASN A 113 -31.77 -15.65 -23.81
CA ASN A 113 -31.67 -15.63 -22.37
C ASN A 113 -30.21 -15.72 -21.95
N ALA A 114 -29.69 -14.63 -21.40
CA ALA A 114 -28.32 -14.52 -20.93
C ALA A 114 -28.30 -13.92 -19.53
N HIS A 115 -27.33 -14.33 -18.73
CA HIS A 115 -27.03 -13.72 -17.45
C HIS A 115 -25.66 -13.05 -17.53
N SER A 116 -25.52 -11.99 -16.77
CA SER A 116 -24.23 -11.35 -16.52
C SER A 116 -23.70 -11.85 -15.18
N GLN A 117 -22.42 -12.18 -15.14
CA GLN A 117 -21.76 -12.61 -13.91
C GLN A 117 -20.36 -12.03 -13.80
N ASN A 118 -19.91 -11.91 -12.56
CA ASN A 118 -18.54 -11.53 -12.25
C ASN A 118 -17.70 -12.79 -12.04
N PHE A 119 -16.40 -12.69 -12.32
CA PHE A 119 -15.46 -13.78 -12.09
C PHE A 119 -14.11 -13.26 -11.58
N PHE A 120 -13.36 -14.11 -10.90
CA PHE A 120 -12.01 -13.76 -10.43
C PHE A 120 -11.00 -13.90 -11.55
N ILE A 121 -10.17 -12.87 -11.72
CA ILE A 121 -8.98 -12.91 -12.56
C ILE A 121 -7.79 -12.93 -11.61
N LYS A 122 -6.99 -14.00 -11.65
CA LYS A 122 -5.73 -14.10 -10.92
C LYS A 122 -4.57 -13.87 -11.88
N ASP A 123 -3.65 -13.02 -11.48
CA ASP A 123 -2.53 -12.56 -12.29
C ASP A 123 -1.27 -12.60 -11.42
N ASP A 124 -0.53 -13.71 -11.56
CA ASP A 124 0.75 -13.96 -10.89
C ASP A 124 1.83 -13.05 -11.46
N LYS A 125 2.54 -12.34 -10.59
CA LYS A 125 3.66 -11.48 -10.96
C LYS A 125 4.96 -12.27 -10.89
N ARG A 126 5.75 -12.18 -11.95
CA ARG A 126 6.98 -12.96 -12.09
C ARG A 126 8.23 -12.15 -11.82
N THR A 127 8.17 -10.85 -12.05
CA THR A 127 9.30 -9.94 -11.82
C THR A 127 8.90 -8.70 -11.03
N GLU A 128 9.90 -8.01 -10.49
CA GLU A 128 9.69 -6.82 -9.65
C GLU A 128 8.99 -5.70 -10.41
N LYS A 129 9.35 -5.44 -11.68
CA LYS A 129 8.67 -4.42 -12.50
C LYS A 129 7.20 -4.74 -12.77
N GLU A 130 6.84 -6.01 -12.89
CA GLU A 130 5.44 -6.42 -13.02
C GLU A 130 4.64 -6.24 -11.71
N ALA A 131 5.33 -6.16 -10.58
CA ALA A 131 4.77 -6.04 -9.24
C ALA A 131 4.75 -4.59 -8.70
N LEU A 132 5.28 -3.62 -9.46
CA LEU A 132 5.08 -2.21 -9.17
C LEU A 132 3.60 -1.86 -9.24
N TYR A 133 3.08 -1.23 -8.19
CA TYR A 133 1.66 -1.01 -8.02
C TYR A 133 1.33 0.46 -7.80
N ASN A 134 0.44 0.95 -8.66
CA ASN A 134 -0.29 2.20 -8.52
C ASN A 134 -1.78 1.86 -8.52
N PHE A 135 -2.51 2.41 -7.55
CA PHE A 135 -3.93 2.20 -7.40
C PHE A 135 -4.68 2.83 -8.58
N ASP A 136 -5.51 2.01 -9.22
CA ASP A 136 -6.47 2.44 -10.23
C ASP A 136 -7.88 2.23 -9.68
N PHE A 137 -8.60 3.33 -9.48
CA PHE A 137 -9.96 3.31 -8.98
C PHE A 137 -10.92 2.56 -9.92
N GLN A 138 -10.67 2.60 -11.23
CA GLN A 138 -11.50 1.89 -12.22
C GLN A 138 -11.23 0.38 -12.23
N HIS A 139 -10.03 -0.03 -11.81
CA HIS A 139 -9.59 -1.43 -11.82
C HIS A 139 -8.94 -1.83 -10.48
N PRO A 140 -9.71 -1.88 -9.38
CA PRO A 140 -9.17 -2.21 -8.07
C PRO A 140 -8.60 -3.64 -8.05
N LYS A 141 -7.46 -3.80 -7.39
CA LYS A 141 -6.75 -5.09 -7.28
C LYS A 141 -6.66 -5.53 -5.83
N ASN A 142 -6.86 -6.82 -5.58
CA ASN A 142 -6.49 -7.44 -4.31
C ASN A 142 -5.02 -7.87 -4.41
N LEU A 143 -4.17 -7.38 -3.52
CA LEU A 143 -2.74 -7.65 -3.48
C LEU A 143 -2.51 -8.83 -2.55
N LEU A 144 -2.01 -9.96 -3.06
CA LEU A 144 -1.92 -11.22 -2.32
C LEU A 144 -0.49 -11.76 -2.36
N PHE A 145 0.08 -11.98 -1.18
CA PHE A 145 1.31 -12.73 -0.97
C PHE A 145 0.92 -14.14 -0.53
N TYR A 146 1.48 -15.18 -1.15
CA TYR A 146 1.04 -16.55 -0.90
C TYR A 146 2.17 -17.57 -1.01
N LYS A 147 2.00 -18.70 -0.32
CA LYS A 147 2.83 -19.89 -0.50
C LYS A 147 2.19 -20.82 -1.52
N ASN A 148 2.97 -21.32 -2.48
CA ASN A 148 2.52 -22.36 -3.41
C ASN A 148 2.47 -23.74 -2.74
N ASP A 149 1.65 -23.85 -1.69
CA ASP A 149 1.41 -25.05 -0.88
C ASP A 149 -0.12 -25.22 -0.71
N PRO A 150 -0.81 -25.76 -1.74
CA PRO A 150 -2.27 -25.82 -1.74
C PRO A 150 -2.81 -26.69 -0.62
N THR A 151 -3.85 -26.19 0.05
CA THR A 151 -4.68 -26.97 0.97
C THR A 151 -5.38 -28.14 0.26
N PRO A 152 -5.96 -29.12 0.98
CA PRO A 152 -6.72 -30.21 0.37
C PRO A 152 -7.89 -29.76 -0.52
N LEU A 153 -8.38 -28.54 -0.35
CA LEU A 153 -9.43 -27.92 -1.18
C LEU A 153 -8.87 -27.16 -2.40
N GLY A 154 -7.55 -27.17 -2.61
CA GLY A 154 -6.88 -26.52 -3.73
C GLY A 154 -6.64 -25.01 -3.54
N HIS A 155 -6.89 -24.45 -2.35
CA HIS A 155 -6.59 -23.04 -2.06
C HIS A 155 -5.19 -22.87 -1.51
N THR A 156 -4.47 -21.86 -1.99
CA THR A 156 -3.16 -21.48 -1.45
C THR A 156 -3.32 -20.56 -0.23
N PRO A 157 -2.57 -20.80 0.87
CA PRO A 157 -2.55 -19.90 2.01
C PRO A 157 -1.92 -18.57 1.60
N ALA A 158 -2.57 -17.46 1.99
CA ALA A 158 -2.18 -16.13 1.55
C ALA A 158 -2.47 -15.08 2.62
N TYR A 159 -1.68 -14.00 2.61
CA TYR A 159 -1.99 -12.75 3.27
C TYR A 159 -2.33 -11.70 2.22
N ARG A 160 -3.40 -10.93 2.49
CA ARG A 160 -3.82 -9.82 1.64
C ARG A 160 -3.28 -8.51 2.21
N LEU A 161 -2.54 -7.77 1.41
CA LEU A 161 -2.19 -6.38 1.72
C LEU A 161 -3.32 -5.45 1.27
N ILE A 162 -3.73 -4.55 2.15
CA ILE A 162 -4.71 -3.49 1.85
C ILE A 162 -4.05 -2.15 2.09
N HIS A 163 -3.68 -1.48 1.01
CA HIS A 163 -3.13 -0.13 1.07
C HIS A 163 -4.27 0.90 1.15
N LYS A 164 -4.32 1.68 2.24
CA LYS A 164 -5.34 2.74 2.44
C LYS A 164 -4.88 4.15 2.08
N GLY A 165 -3.58 4.37 1.87
CA GLY A 165 -3.08 5.67 1.39
C GLY A 165 -3.48 5.93 -0.07
N MET A 166 -3.81 7.19 -0.37
CA MET A 166 -4.51 7.56 -1.61
C MET A 166 -3.57 7.99 -2.74
N THR A 167 -2.34 8.38 -2.43
CA THR A 167 -1.48 9.14 -3.36
C THR A 167 -0.05 8.61 -3.36
N LYS A 168 0.57 8.63 -4.55
CA LYS A 168 2.02 8.60 -4.71
C LYS A 168 2.59 10.02 -4.68
N SER A 169 3.91 10.19 -4.72
CA SER A 169 4.53 11.49 -4.92
C SER A 169 4.03 12.15 -6.20
N ILE A 170 3.73 13.45 -6.09
CA ILE A 170 3.32 14.31 -7.21
C ILE A 170 4.48 15.16 -7.73
N ILE A 171 5.64 15.09 -7.08
CA ILE A 171 6.86 15.78 -7.49
C ILE A 171 7.41 15.05 -8.72
N GLU A 172 7.90 15.82 -9.69
CA GLU A 172 8.53 15.27 -10.89
C GLU A 172 9.76 14.46 -10.53
N GLU A 173 9.94 13.33 -11.20
CA GLU A 173 11.10 12.46 -11.01
C GLU A 173 12.39 13.25 -11.27
N ASP A 174 13.39 12.99 -10.44
CA ASP A 174 14.73 13.58 -10.55
C ASP A 174 14.80 15.10 -10.26
N THR A 175 13.75 15.67 -9.64
CA THR A 175 13.70 17.09 -9.26
C THR A 175 13.82 17.31 -7.76
N GLY A 176 14.60 18.33 -7.37
CA GLY A 176 14.73 18.75 -5.97
C GLY A 176 15.18 17.61 -5.05
N PHE A 177 14.33 17.25 -4.08
CA PHE A 177 14.61 16.18 -3.12
C PHE A 177 14.09 14.80 -3.55
N GLU A 178 13.38 14.70 -4.67
CA GLU A 178 12.68 13.48 -5.11
C GLU A 178 13.57 12.23 -5.19
N PRO A 179 14.82 12.27 -5.71
CA PRO A 179 15.63 11.06 -5.80
C PRO A 179 15.93 10.41 -4.44
N SER A 180 15.93 11.18 -3.35
CA SER A 180 16.12 10.68 -1.98
C SER A 180 14.90 9.96 -1.40
N VAL A 181 13.75 10.12 -2.07
CA VAL A 181 12.45 9.54 -1.70
C VAL A 181 11.81 8.82 -2.90
N SER A 182 12.63 8.20 -3.75
CA SER A 182 12.17 7.51 -4.97
C SER A 182 11.20 6.34 -4.70
N TRP A 183 11.14 5.85 -3.47
CA TRP A 183 10.06 4.95 -3.00
C TRP A 183 8.67 5.56 -3.14
N GLY A 184 8.55 6.89 -3.17
CA GLY A 184 7.29 7.60 -3.39
C GLY A 184 6.79 7.57 -4.83
N ARG A 185 7.53 6.99 -5.80
CA ARG A 185 7.09 6.87 -7.20
C ARG A 185 5.94 5.87 -7.40
N HIS A 186 5.79 4.92 -6.47
CA HIS A 186 4.76 3.89 -6.48
C HIS A 186 4.07 3.79 -5.12
N GLN A 187 2.81 3.36 -5.07
CA GLN A 187 2.13 3.08 -3.79
C GLN A 187 2.62 1.79 -3.14
N MET A 188 3.10 0.84 -3.94
CA MET A 188 3.76 -0.36 -3.46
C MET A 188 4.74 -0.87 -4.53
N ALA A 189 5.87 -1.40 -4.08
CA ALA A 189 6.77 -2.22 -4.87
C ALA A 189 6.97 -3.56 -4.16
N VAL A 190 7.15 -4.63 -4.93
CA VAL A 190 7.55 -5.94 -4.40
C VAL A 190 8.92 -6.23 -4.98
N THR A 191 9.90 -6.39 -4.09
CA THR A 191 11.29 -6.66 -4.43
C THR A 191 11.69 -8.00 -3.82
N LYS A 192 12.68 -8.65 -4.41
CA LYS A 192 13.32 -9.79 -3.77
C LYS A 192 14.06 -9.32 -2.51
N GLN A 193 14.04 -10.12 -1.45
CA GLN A 193 14.79 -9.78 -0.24
C GLN A 193 16.29 -9.87 -0.52
N LYS A 194 17.03 -8.84 -0.08
CA LYS A 194 18.50 -8.83 -0.02
C LYS A 194 18.96 -8.17 1.27
N ASP A 195 20.06 -8.68 1.84
CA ASP A 195 20.62 -8.17 3.10
C ASP A 195 21.27 -6.78 2.94
N ASP A 196 21.69 -6.42 1.72
CA ASP A 196 22.22 -5.11 1.37
C ASP A 196 21.13 -4.08 1.00
N GLU A 197 19.87 -4.51 0.88
CA GLU A 197 18.68 -3.67 0.65
C GLU A 197 17.83 -3.53 1.93
N ILE A 198 18.50 -3.25 3.05
CA ILE A 198 17.87 -3.25 4.38
C ILE A 198 16.83 -2.14 4.55
N SER A 199 17.11 -0.94 4.03
CA SER A 199 16.30 0.26 4.17
C SER A 199 16.09 0.94 2.83
N SER A 200 14.93 1.56 2.65
CA SER A 200 14.53 2.29 1.44
C SER A 200 14.92 3.77 1.45
N SER A 201 15.54 4.23 2.54
CA SER A 201 16.09 5.56 2.71
C SER A 201 17.27 5.50 3.68
N SER A 202 17.83 6.66 4.06
CA SER A 202 18.91 6.76 5.05
C SER A 202 18.80 8.06 5.85
N MET A 203 19.52 8.14 6.98
CA MET A 203 19.64 9.40 7.73
C MET A 203 20.32 10.53 6.95
N PHE A 204 20.99 10.20 5.84
CA PHE A 204 21.69 11.17 4.98
C PHE A 204 20.81 11.69 3.84
N ALA A 205 19.65 11.08 3.59
CA ALA A 205 18.76 11.40 2.47
C ALA A 205 18.31 12.87 2.46
N MET A 206 18.17 13.49 3.64
CA MET A 206 17.80 14.90 3.77
C MET A 206 18.89 15.87 3.27
N TRP A 207 20.16 15.45 3.27
CA TRP A 207 21.30 16.34 3.06
C TRP A 207 21.83 16.31 1.62
N ASP A 208 21.71 15.18 0.94
CA ASP A 208 22.09 15.06 -0.47
C ASP A 208 21.06 14.21 -1.22
N ALA A 209 20.16 14.90 -1.92
CA ALA A 209 19.20 14.25 -2.79
C ALA A 209 19.69 14.08 -4.22
N LYS A 210 20.83 14.68 -4.60
CA LYS A 210 21.40 14.52 -5.94
C LYS A 210 22.15 13.20 -6.05
N ASP A 211 22.84 12.80 -4.97
CA ASP A 211 23.54 11.53 -4.85
C ASP A 211 23.16 10.83 -3.52
N PRO A 212 21.93 10.32 -3.41
CA PRO A 212 21.45 9.73 -2.16
C PRO A 212 22.17 8.41 -1.89
N VAL A 213 22.59 8.22 -0.61
CA VAL A 213 23.23 6.97 -0.13
C VAL A 213 22.39 5.73 -0.45
N VAL A 214 21.06 5.86 -0.42
CA VAL A 214 20.11 4.82 -0.82
C VAL A 214 19.20 5.38 -1.90
N ASN A 215 19.16 4.71 -3.05
CA ASN A 215 18.20 4.99 -4.11
C ASN A 215 17.30 3.77 -4.30
N PHE A 216 16.05 3.88 -3.86
CA PHE A 216 15.08 2.78 -3.88
C PHE A 216 14.71 2.30 -5.28
N THR A 217 14.85 3.13 -6.31
CA THR A 217 14.64 2.72 -7.71
C THR A 217 15.53 1.53 -8.08
N LYS A 218 16.75 1.47 -7.54
CA LYS A 218 17.70 0.39 -7.83
C LYS A 218 17.23 -0.99 -7.35
N PHE A 219 16.30 -1.06 -6.40
CA PHE A 219 15.85 -2.32 -5.80
C PHE A 219 14.90 -3.11 -6.71
N TRP A 220 14.32 -2.48 -7.73
CA TRP A 220 13.41 -3.13 -8.68
C TRP A 220 13.81 -2.91 -10.15
N GLU A 221 14.82 -2.06 -10.39
CA GLU A 221 15.28 -1.73 -11.73
C GLU A 221 16.04 -2.89 -12.40
N ASP A 222 16.74 -3.70 -11.59
CA ASP A 222 17.36 -4.97 -11.97
C ASP A 222 16.33 -6.03 -12.36
N ASN A 223 15.07 -5.86 -11.95
CA ASN A 223 13.91 -6.62 -12.40
C ASN A 223 14.07 -8.13 -12.17
N GLU A 224 14.47 -8.49 -10.96
CA GLU A 224 14.67 -9.87 -10.58
C GLU A 224 13.37 -10.68 -10.63
N ASN A 225 13.54 -12.01 -10.66
CA ASN A 225 12.45 -12.95 -10.52
C ASN A 225 11.97 -12.97 -9.05
N ILE A 226 10.64 -12.94 -8.85
CA ILE A 226 9.99 -12.96 -7.52
C ILE A 226 9.07 -14.17 -7.31
N VAL A 227 9.27 -15.24 -8.09
CA VAL A 227 8.51 -16.50 -8.01
C VAL A 227 9.23 -17.46 -7.06
N ASP A 228 8.56 -17.82 -5.97
CA ASP A 228 9.13 -18.67 -4.92
C ASP A 228 10.44 -18.05 -4.39
N GLN A 229 10.40 -16.76 -4.06
CA GLN A 229 11.49 -15.97 -3.47
C GLN A 229 11.02 -15.29 -2.19
#